data_AF-A0A496RY15-F1
#
_entry.id   AF-A0A496RY15-F1
#
_cell.length_a   1.000
_cell.length_b   1.000
_cell.length_c   1.000
_cell.angle_alpha   90.00
_cell.angle_beta   90.00
_cell.angle_gamma   90.00
#
_symmetry.space_group_name_H-M   'P 1'
#
loop_
_entity.id
_entity.type
_entity.pdbx_description
1 polymer ?
#
loop_
_entity_poly.entity_id
_entity_poly.type
_entity_poly.pdbx_seq_one_letter_code
_entity_poly.pdbx_strand_id
1 'polypeptide(L)'
;MDQQQLVEEKEEETVLSDEEVEGEVKKISKEQQREKEKEFLRRMGFKEKKMEDKIQFVKKTEDGTTIGRTYNERYKNGVFWGIRDGKTLEREELKEREEIKQFYAFRRGEVQMPQLPAVGRKAKAFEKRGGTYEVEGHEEPDAWLTQCWGNEAGINIEILDQTRQTEDYAMAVVRAHLGNQFVDEAVVHYFSVSKEIIAFEVIEKMLKKGENPIEGYDEDGKPILSQVAKYRIYKRYIRFKNFALRTAISMAARRAILKIMNREWREEEEIEAEEREARIIEEEKRG
;
A
#
# COMPACT_ATOMS: atom_id res chain seq x y z
N MET A 1 52.74 -20.78 23.52
CA MET A 1 52.06 -22.02 23.07
C MET A 1 50.85 -22.12 23.97
N ASP A 2 49.67 -21.73 23.49
CA ASP A 2 48.38 -22.01 24.12
C ASP A 2 47.32 -22.05 23.01
N GLN A 3 46.78 -23.25 22.81
CA GLN A 3 45.67 -23.57 21.92
C GLN A 3 44.48 -23.96 22.81
N GLN A 4 43.34 -23.27 22.70
CA GLN A 4 42.02 -23.74 23.16
C GLN A 4 40.98 -23.15 22.18
N GLN A 5 40.42 -23.95 21.26
CA GLN A 5 39.29 -24.89 21.36
C GLN A 5 38.01 -24.27 20.74
N LEU A 6 37.74 -24.65 19.49
CA LEU A 6 36.45 -24.48 18.82
C LEU A 6 35.59 -25.71 19.13
N VAL A 7 34.39 -25.48 19.65
CA VAL A 7 33.36 -26.50 19.86
C VAL A 7 32.46 -26.52 18.62
N GLU A 8 32.48 -27.61 17.87
CA GLU A 8 31.47 -27.93 16.85
C GLU A 8 30.24 -28.52 17.53
N GLU A 9 29.11 -27.83 17.45
CA GLU A 9 27.79 -28.40 17.73
C GLU A 9 27.32 -29.20 16.51
N LYS A 10 27.07 -30.50 16.69
CA LYS A 10 26.36 -31.34 15.73
C LYS A 10 24.86 -31.22 15.99
N GLU A 11 24.12 -30.64 15.05
CA GLU A 11 22.67 -30.79 14.96
C GLU A 11 22.34 -32.22 14.49
N GLU A 12 21.66 -33.00 15.33
CA GLU A 12 21.03 -34.26 14.94
C GLU A 12 19.75 -33.95 14.15
N GLU A 13 19.87 -34.01 12.82
CA GLU A 13 18.74 -33.97 11.90
C GLU A 13 17.98 -35.30 11.98
N THR A 14 16.80 -35.30 12.62
CA THR A 14 15.90 -36.46 12.64
C THR A 14 15.39 -36.74 11.23
N VAL A 15 15.99 -37.73 10.57
CA VAL A 15 15.61 -38.20 9.24
C VAL A 15 14.29 -38.96 9.34
N LEU A 16 13.19 -38.33 8.89
CA LEU A 16 11.88 -38.98 8.72
C LEU A 16 11.98 -40.11 7.70
N SER A 17 11.30 -41.22 7.96
CA SER A 17 11.30 -42.39 7.07
C SER A 17 10.51 -42.12 5.77
N ASP A 18 10.86 -42.79 4.66
CA ASP A 18 10.21 -42.61 3.35
C ASP A 18 8.67 -42.84 3.41
N GLU A 19 8.19 -43.71 4.31
CA GLU A 19 6.76 -43.93 4.55
C GLU A 19 6.07 -42.75 5.24
N GLU A 20 6.77 -42.06 6.16
CA GLU A 20 6.30 -40.84 6.83
C GLU A 20 6.28 -39.67 5.84
N VAL A 21 7.31 -39.55 4.99
CA VAL A 21 7.38 -38.54 3.92
C VAL A 21 6.26 -38.77 2.91
N GLU A 22 6.01 -40.00 2.46
CA GLU A 22 4.89 -40.30 1.57
C GLU A 22 3.52 -40.02 2.21
N GLY A 23 3.39 -40.32 3.51
CA GLY A 23 2.19 -40.03 4.30
C GLY A 23 1.93 -38.52 4.40
N GLU A 24 2.96 -37.73 4.63
CA GLU A 24 2.90 -36.27 4.66
C GLU A 24 2.63 -35.67 3.28
N VAL A 25 3.29 -36.15 2.23
CA VAL A 25 3.05 -35.71 0.84
C VAL A 25 1.60 -35.98 0.41
N LYS A 26 1.03 -37.13 0.78
CA LYS A 26 -0.40 -37.45 0.53
C LYS A 26 -1.34 -36.57 1.37
N LYS A 27 -0.97 -36.19 2.59
CA LYS A 27 -1.75 -35.25 3.43
C LYS A 27 -1.71 -33.82 2.87
N ILE A 28 -0.53 -33.34 2.47
CA ILE A 28 -0.30 -32.03 1.84
C ILE A 28 -1.10 -31.93 0.53
N SER A 29 -1.07 -32.97 -0.30
CA SER A 29 -1.84 -33.04 -1.56
C SER A 29 -3.36 -32.91 -1.33
N LYS A 30 -3.90 -33.61 -0.32
CA LYS A 30 -5.33 -33.52 0.05
C LYS A 30 -5.69 -32.15 0.62
N GLU A 31 -4.81 -31.52 1.36
CA GLU A 31 -5.03 -30.19 1.92
C GLU A 31 -5.03 -29.10 0.86
N GLN A 32 -4.06 -29.15 -0.06
CA GLN A 32 -4.02 -28.27 -1.24
C GLN A 32 -5.27 -28.44 -2.12
N GLN A 33 -5.76 -29.67 -2.28
CA GLN A 33 -7.00 -29.92 -3.02
C GLN A 33 -8.20 -29.27 -2.32
N ARG A 34 -8.29 -29.34 -0.99
CA ARG A 34 -9.36 -28.68 -0.21
C ARG A 34 -9.32 -27.16 -0.34
N GLU A 35 -8.14 -26.55 -0.31
CA GLU A 35 -8.04 -25.10 -0.51
C GLU A 35 -8.45 -24.69 -1.93
N LYS A 36 -8.07 -25.47 -2.95
CA LYS A 36 -8.55 -25.25 -4.34
C LYS A 36 -10.08 -25.39 -4.46
N GLU A 37 -10.69 -26.35 -3.76
CA GLU A 37 -12.15 -26.51 -3.70
C GLU A 37 -12.84 -25.33 -3.01
N LYS A 38 -12.30 -24.84 -1.89
CA LYS A 38 -12.82 -23.64 -1.21
C LYS A 38 -12.74 -22.41 -2.10
N GLU A 39 -11.63 -22.24 -2.80
CA GLU A 39 -11.44 -21.15 -3.76
C GLU A 39 -12.44 -21.23 -4.92
N PHE A 40 -12.67 -22.43 -5.46
CA PHE A 40 -13.69 -22.66 -6.48
C PHE A 40 -15.08 -22.20 -6.01
N LEU A 41 -15.48 -22.53 -4.77
CA LEU A 41 -16.76 -22.10 -4.20
C LEU A 41 -16.86 -20.57 -4.07
N ARG A 42 -15.78 -19.89 -3.66
CA ARG A 42 -15.74 -18.42 -3.61
C ARG A 42 -16.01 -17.81 -4.99
N ARG A 43 -15.37 -18.36 -6.04
CA ARG A 43 -15.52 -17.86 -7.42
C ARG A 43 -16.89 -18.15 -8.03
N MET A 44 -17.52 -19.25 -7.61
CA MET A 44 -18.90 -19.60 -7.96
C MET A 44 -19.96 -18.73 -7.25
N GLY A 45 -19.54 -17.79 -6.42
CA GLY A 45 -20.41 -16.83 -5.74
C GLY A 45 -20.93 -17.31 -4.37
N PHE A 46 -20.34 -18.36 -3.78
CA PHE A 46 -20.67 -18.73 -2.40
C PHE A 46 -20.00 -17.77 -1.42
N LYS A 47 -20.78 -17.29 -0.45
CA LYS A 47 -20.27 -16.47 0.67
C LYS A 47 -19.72 -17.36 1.76
N GLU A 48 -18.46 -17.12 2.14
CA GLU A 48 -17.80 -17.82 3.24
C GLU A 48 -18.26 -17.27 4.59
N LYS A 49 -18.66 -18.16 5.49
CA LYS A 49 -18.97 -17.88 6.90
C LYS A 49 -18.10 -18.77 7.77
N LYS A 50 -17.20 -18.15 8.54
CA LYS A 50 -16.36 -18.83 9.53
C LYS A 50 -17.08 -18.81 10.88
N MET A 51 -17.25 -19.98 11.48
CA MET A 51 -17.75 -20.18 12.84
C MET A 51 -16.68 -20.93 13.64
N GLU A 52 -16.80 -20.97 14.97
CA GLU A 52 -15.78 -21.56 15.86
C GLU A 52 -15.48 -23.04 15.52
N ASP A 53 -16.48 -23.81 15.09
CA ASP A 53 -16.41 -25.26 14.85
C ASP A 53 -16.45 -25.67 13.37
N LYS A 54 -16.73 -24.74 12.46
CA LYS A 54 -16.99 -25.04 11.04
C LYS A 54 -16.83 -23.85 10.11
N ILE A 55 -16.59 -24.16 8.83
CA ILE A 55 -16.60 -23.20 7.72
C ILE A 55 -17.77 -23.55 6.80
N GLN A 56 -18.63 -22.58 6.51
CA GLN A 56 -19.76 -22.75 5.61
C GLN A 56 -19.64 -21.82 4.40
N PHE A 57 -19.80 -22.38 3.21
CA PHE A 57 -19.95 -21.63 1.97
C PHE A 57 -21.43 -21.64 1.60
N VAL A 58 -22.08 -20.49 1.47
CA VAL A 58 -23.54 -20.39 1.25
C VAL A 58 -23.85 -19.49 0.05
N LYS A 59 -24.71 -19.95 -0.86
CA LYS A 59 -25.21 -19.21 -2.02
C LYS A 59 -26.74 -19.29 -2.04
N LYS A 60 -27.40 -18.15 -2.26
CA LYS A 60 -28.82 -18.10 -2.59
C LYS A 60 -28.96 -18.09 -4.11
N THR A 61 -29.75 -19.00 -4.64
CA THR A 61 -30.07 -19.09 -6.06
C THR A 61 -31.32 -18.25 -6.38
N GLU A 62 -31.51 -17.92 -7.65
CA GLU A 62 -32.59 -17.03 -8.12
C GLU A 62 -33.99 -17.60 -7.87
N ASP A 63 -34.11 -18.93 -7.78
CA ASP A 63 -35.33 -19.67 -7.45
C ASP A 63 -35.68 -19.67 -5.94
N GLY A 64 -34.96 -18.88 -5.13
CA GLY A 64 -35.18 -18.79 -3.68
C GLY A 64 -34.55 -19.92 -2.86
N THR A 65 -33.90 -20.89 -3.49
CA THR A 65 -33.19 -21.97 -2.80
C THR A 65 -31.88 -21.45 -2.18
N THR A 66 -31.54 -21.93 -0.99
CA THR A 66 -30.22 -21.69 -0.36
C THR A 66 -29.41 -22.96 -0.42
N ILE A 67 -28.30 -22.95 -1.15
CA ILE A 67 -27.36 -24.07 -1.24
C ILE A 67 -26.13 -23.74 -0.39
N GLY A 68 -25.64 -24.71 0.36
CA GLY A 68 -24.41 -24.54 1.12
C GLY A 68 -23.52 -25.77 1.16
N ARG A 69 -22.23 -25.56 1.41
CA ARG A 69 -21.25 -26.61 1.69
C ARG A 69 -20.58 -26.34 3.02
N THR A 70 -20.63 -27.31 3.92
CA THR A 70 -20.05 -27.21 5.27
C THR A 70 -18.80 -28.05 5.39
N TYR A 71 -17.71 -27.46 5.86
CA TYR A 71 -16.46 -28.12 6.24
C TYR A 71 -16.31 -28.06 7.77
N ASN A 72 -16.08 -29.21 8.41
CA ASN A 72 -15.78 -29.33 9.84
C ASN A 72 -14.95 -30.60 10.09
N GLU A 73 -14.63 -30.91 11.35
CA GLU A 73 -13.83 -32.10 11.69
C GLU A 73 -14.47 -33.41 11.24
N ARG A 74 -15.81 -33.51 11.30
CA ARG A 74 -16.59 -34.66 10.86
C ARG A 74 -16.64 -34.77 9.33
N TYR A 75 -16.66 -33.64 8.64
CA TYR A 75 -16.79 -33.52 7.18
C TYR A 75 -15.58 -32.78 6.61
N LYS A 76 -14.39 -33.37 6.75
CA LYS A 76 -13.12 -32.78 6.30
C LYS A 76 -13.10 -32.45 4.80
N ASN A 77 -13.87 -33.19 3.99
CA ASN A 77 -14.00 -32.98 2.55
C ASN A 77 -15.21 -32.13 2.17
N GLY A 78 -16.00 -31.67 3.13
CA GLY A 78 -17.20 -30.87 2.91
C GLY A 78 -18.44 -31.68 2.52
N VAL A 79 -19.61 -31.26 3.01
CA VAL A 79 -20.92 -31.81 2.66
C VAL A 79 -21.83 -30.72 2.11
N PHE A 80 -22.45 -30.97 0.95
CA PHE A 80 -23.49 -30.11 0.41
C PHE A 80 -24.82 -30.34 1.11
N TRP A 81 -25.54 -29.25 1.33
CA TRP A 81 -26.91 -29.21 1.81
C TRP A 81 -27.66 -28.10 1.07
N GLY A 82 -28.98 -28.17 1.02
CA GLY A 82 -29.78 -27.09 0.48
C GLY A 82 -31.10 -26.97 1.21
N ILE A 83 -31.63 -25.75 1.26
CA ILE A 83 -32.89 -25.42 1.92
C ILE A 83 -33.75 -24.65 0.92
N ARG A 84 -34.98 -25.11 0.71
CA ARG A 84 -36.00 -24.44 -0.10
C ARG A 84 -37.28 -24.38 0.73
N ASP A 85 -37.86 -23.19 0.85
CA ASP A 85 -39.11 -22.96 1.62
C ASP A 85 -39.06 -23.52 3.06
N GLY A 86 -37.89 -23.42 3.71
CA GLY A 86 -37.66 -23.91 5.07
C GLY A 86 -37.48 -25.43 5.19
N LYS A 87 -37.54 -26.19 4.09
CA LYS A 87 -37.31 -27.64 4.06
C LYS A 87 -35.95 -27.98 3.46
N THR A 88 -35.29 -28.98 4.02
CA THR A 88 -34.03 -29.51 3.47
C THR A 88 -34.31 -30.25 2.17
N LEU A 89 -33.51 -29.98 1.15
CA LEU A 89 -33.59 -30.68 -0.13
C LEU A 89 -33.03 -32.10 -0.02
N GLU A 90 -33.66 -33.02 -0.74
CA GLU A 90 -33.19 -34.39 -0.86
C GLU A 90 -31.87 -34.48 -1.63
N ARG A 91 -31.09 -35.51 -1.34
CA ARG A 91 -29.74 -35.67 -1.92
C ARG A 91 -29.76 -35.79 -3.43
N GLU A 92 -30.78 -36.40 -4.00
CA GLU A 92 -30.95 -36.55 -5.45
C GLU A 92 -31.24 -35.20 -6.11
N GLU A 93 -32.13 -34.40 -5.53
CA GLU A 93 -32.44 -33.06 -6.01
C GLU A 93 -31.21 -32.14 -5.94
N LEU A 94 -30.40 -32.25 -4.89
CA LEU A 94 -29.14 -31.50 -4.75
C LEU A 94 -28.13 -31.84 -5.84
N LYS A 95 -28.00 -33.12 -6.23
CA LYS A 95 -27.06 -33.53 -7.29
C LYS A 95 -27.43 -32.96 -8.65
N GLU A 96 -28.71 -32.70 -8.88
CA GLU A 96 -29.18 -32.17 -10.16
C GLU A 96 -28.90 -30.67 -10.35
N ARG A 97 -28.57 -29.94 -9.27
CA ARG A 97 -28.27 -28.51 -9.30
C ARG A 97 -26.96 -28.21 -10.03
N GLU A 98 -26.99 -27.16 -10.85
CA GLU A 98 -25.87 -26.78 -11.71
C GLU A 98 -24.60 -26.46 -10.91
N GLU A 99 -24.71 -25.74 -9.80
CA GLU A 99 -23.55 -25.40 -8.96
C GLU A 99 -22.86 -26.63 -8.37
N ILE A 100 -23.66 -27.65 -8.03
CA ILE A 100 -23.17 -28.90 -7.46
C ILE A 100 -22.53 -29.76 -8.56
N LYS A 101 -23.15 -29.83 -9.74
CA LYS A 101 -22.57 -30.49 -10.93
C LYS A 101 -21.24 -29.88 -11.32
N GLN A 102 -21.14 -28.56 -11.39
CA GLN A 102 -19.92 -27.83 -11.72
C GLN A 102 -18.82 -28.05 -10.67
N PHE A 103 -19.15 -28.04 -9.37
CA PHE A 103 -18.18 -28.36 -8.32
C PHE A 103 -17.62 -29.79 -8.45
N TYR A 104 -18.48 -30.78 -8.69
CA TYR A 104 -18.00 -32.16 -8.87
C TYR A 104 -17.24 -32.36 -10.18
N ALA A 105 -17.60 -31.66 -11.25
CA ALA A 105 -16.84 -31.66 -12.50
C ALA A 105 -15.43 -31.06 -12.32
N PHE A 106 -15.32 -29.94 -11.58
CA PHE A 106 -14.02 -29.39 -11.16
C PHE A 106 -13.21 -30.38 -10.32
N ARG A 107 -13.86 -31.06 -9.36
CA ARG A 107 -13.20 -32.08 -8.52
C ARG A 107 -12.69 -33.28 -9.33
N ARG A 108 -13.36 -33.63 -10.44
CA ARG A 108 -12.91 -34.65 -11.40
C ARG A 108 -11.88 -34.13 -12.41
N GLY A 109 -11.56 -32.84 -12.40
CA GLY A 109 -10.64 -32.22 -13.35
C GLY A 109 -11.23 -31.93 -14.73
N GLU A 110 -12.55 -32.08 -14.89
CA GLU A 110 -13.27 -31.88 -16.17
C GLU A 110 -13.47 -30.40 -16.50
N VAL A 111 -13.45 -29.54 -15.48
CA VAL A 111 -13.66 -28.09 -15.60
C VAL A 111 -12.52 -27.36 -14.91
N GLN A 112 -12.01 -26.31 -15.54
CA GLN A 112 -10.97 -25.46 -14.95
C GLN A 112 -11.56 -24.50 -13.90
N MET A 113 -10.71 -23.95 -13.04
CA MET A 113 -11.12 -22.97 -12.05
C MET A 113 -11.81 -21.77 -12.73
N PRO A 114 -13.04 -21.40 -12.34
CA PRO A 114 -13.73 -20.26 -12.92
C PRO A 114 -12.84 -19.03 -12.81
N GLN A 115 -12.78 -18.23 -13.87
CA GLN A 115 -12.17 -16.92 -13.76
C GLN A 115 -13.01 -16.11 -12.78
N LEU A 116 -12.35 -15.28 -11.95
CA LEU A 116 -13.09 -14.32 -11.14
C LEU A 116 -14.00 -13.55 -12.11
N PRO A 117 -15.32 -13.43 -11.85
CA PRO A 117 -16.14 -12.55 -12.65
C PRO A 117 -15.42 -11.21 -12.63
N ALA A 118 -15.14 -10.67 -13.83
CA ALA A 118 -14.51 -9.36 -13.96
C ALA A 118 -15.25 -8.46 -12.99
N VAL A 119 -14.58 -8.04 -11.92
CA VAL A 119 -15.24 -7.33 -10.84
C VAL A 119 -15.93 -6.19 -11.54
N GLY A 120 -17.25 -6.22 -11.57
CA GLY A 120 -18.08 -5.08 -11.91
C GLY A 120 -17.85 -4.07 -10.80
N ARG A 121 -16.62 -3.56 -10.67
CA ARG A 121 -16.39 -2.21 -10.27
C ARG A 121 -17.22 -1.48 -11.31
N LYS A 122 -18.45 -1.09 -10.93
CA LYS A 122 -18.93 0.21 -11.36
C LYS A 122 -17.68 1.07 -11.28
N ALA A 123 -17.15 1.48 -12.42
CA ALA A 123 -16.08 2.46 -12.42
C ALA A 123 -16.68 3.55 -11.53
N LYS A 124 -16.16 3.69 -10.31
CA LYS A 124 -16.41 4.93 -9.59
C LYS A 124 -15.92 5.94 -10.61
N ALA A 125 -16.83 6.74 -11.16
CA ALA A 125 -16.44 7.89 -11.95
C ALA A 125 -15.28 8.50 -11.20
N PHE A 126 -14.16 8.72 -11.88
CA PHE A 126 -12.94 9.21 -11.25
C PHE A 126 -13.34 10.48 -10.49
N GLU A 127 -13.54 10.37 -9.18
CA GLU A 127 -13.96 11.50 -8.35
C GLU A 127 -12.77 12.45 -8.37
N LYS A 128 -12.98 13.72 -8.74
CA LYS A 128 -11.94 14.75 -8.67
C LYS A 128 -11.43 14.78 -7.23
N ARG A 129 -10.21 14.27 -7.01
CA ARG A 129 -9.51 14.26 -5.73
C ARG A 129 -8.39 15.29 -5.81
N GLY A 130 -8.76 16.56 -5.82
CA GLY A 130 -7.82 17.67 -5.75
C GLY A 130 -8.45 18.84 -5.02
N GLY A 131 -7.66 19.53 -4.22
CA GLY A 131 -8.05 20.72 -3.49
C GLY A 131 -6.85 21.56 -3.09
N THR A 132 -7.09 22.47 -2.15
CA THR A 132 -6.07 23.25 -1.48
C THR A 132 -5.87 22.73 -0.06
N TYR A 133 -4.72 23.03 0.54
CA TYR A 133 -4.45 22.79 1.95
C TYR A 133 -3.80 24.03 2.58
N GLU A 134 -4.07 24.27 3.85
CA GLU A 134 -3.52 25.42 4.55
C GLU A 134 -2.09 25.16 4.99
N VAL A 135 -1.18 26.06 4.64
CA VAL A 135 0.21 26.12 5.08
C VAL A 135 0.46 27.53 5.60
N GLU A 136 0.75 27.66 6.89
CA GLU A 136 1.13 28.95 7.49
C GLU A 136 0.14 30.10 7.25
N GLY A 137 -1.17 29.78 7.17
CA GLY A 137 -2.23 30.76 6.91
C GLY A 137 -2.54 31.02 5.43
N HIS A 138 -1.90 30.27 4.51
CA HIS A 138 -2.08 30.38 3.07
C HIS A 138 -2.64 29.08 2.47
N GLU A 139 -3.47 29.20 1.43
CA GLU A 139 -3.99 28.04 0.69
C GLU A 139 -3.04 27.62 -0.42
N GLU A 140 -2.45 26.43 -0.29
CA GLU A 140 -1.56 25.82 -1.28
C GLU A 140 -2.29 24.77 -2.12
N PRO A 141 -2.15 24.74 -3.45
CA PRO A 141 -2.73 23.69 -4.27
C PRO A 141 -2.02 22.36 -3.99
N ASP A 142 -2.80 21.28 -3.88
CA ASP A 142 -2.21 19.96 -3.81
C ASP A 142 -1.57 19.54 -5.15
N ALA A 143 -0.79 18.45 -5.11
CA ALA A 143 -0.10 17.95 -6.30
C ALA A 143 -1.08 17.52 -7.42
N TRP A 144 -2.30 17.11 -7.08
CA TRP A 144 -3.29 16.68 -8.06
C TRP A 144 -3.88 17.87 -8.81
N LEU A 145 -4.31 18.91 -8.08
CA LEU A 145 -4.84 20.14 -8.66
C LEU A 145 -3.78 20.81 -9.54
N THR A 146 -2.55 20.87 -9.06
CA THR A 146 -1.42 21.41 -9.84
C THR A 146 -1.18 20.61 -11.12
N GLN A 147 -1.25 19.27 -11.05
CA GLN A 147 -1.12 18.42 -12.23
C GLN A 147 -2.26 18.63 -13.24
N CYS A 148 -3.49 18.82 -12.77
CA CYS A 148 -4.62 19.17 -13.64
C CYS A 148 -4.38 20.49 -14.38
N TRP A 149 -3.94 21.53 -13.67
CA TRP A 149 -3.57 22.81 -14.28
C TRP A 149 -2.43 22.67 -15.29
N GLY A 150 -1.40 21.88 -14.95
CA GLY A 150 -0.30 21.58 -15.85
C GLY A 150 -0.79 20.94 -17.16
N ASN A 151 -1.64 19.92 -17.06
CA ASN A 151 -2.22 19.25 -18.22
C ASN A 151 -3.08 20.19 -19.07
N GLU A 152 -3.92 21.02 -18.44
CA GLU A 152 -4.76 22.01 -19.14
C GLU A 152 -3.92 23.07 -19.86
N ALA A 153 -2.80 23.47 -19.27
CA ALA A 153 -1.85 24.40 -19.87
C ALA A 153 -0.93 23.77 -20.93
N GLY A 154 -0.98 22.45 -21.11
CA GLY A 154 -0.09 21.72 -22.03
C GLY A 154 1.35 21.59 -21.55
N ILE A 155 1.56 21.63 -20.23
CA ILE A 155 2.88 21.51 -19.62
C ILE A 155 3.35 20.06 -19.66
N ASN A 156 4.53 19.82 -20.22
CA ASN A 156 5.20 18.52 -20.18
C ASN A 156 6.23 18.48 -19.05
N ILE A 157 6.33 17.34 -18.36
CA ILE A 157 7.26 17.13 -17.26
C ILE A 157 8.26 16.04 -17.64
N GLU A 158 9.55 16.40 -17.59
CA GLU A 158 10.68 15.49 -17.79
C GLU A 158 11.40 15.27 -16.45
N ILE A 159 11.68 14.01 -16.11
CA ILE A 159 12.52 13.66 -14.96
C ILE A 159 13.95 13.53 -15.47
N LEU A 160 14.85 14.37 -14.95
CA LEU A 160 16.24 14.42 -15.42
C LEU A 160 17.11 13.34 -14.76
N ASP A 161 18.17 12.93 -15.44
CA ASP A 161 19.11 11.85 -15.04
C ASP A 161 19.80 12.08 -13.68
N GLN A 162 19.86 13.32 -13.21
CA GLN A 162 20.38 13.68 -11.89
C GLN A 162 19.47 13.18 -10.76
N THR A 163 18.22 12.78 -11.07
CA THR A 163 17.28 12.19 -10.11
C THR A 163 17.80 10.86 -9.59
N ARG A 164 18.11 10.80 -8.30
CA ARG A 164 18.70 9.61 -7.68
C ARG A 164 18.37 9.51 -6.21
N GLN A 165 18.45 8.28 -5.71
CA GLN A 165 18.42 7.99 -4.28
C GLN A 165 19.71 7.28 -3.89
N THR A 166 20.35 7.80 -2.84
CA THR A 166 21.57 7.25 -2.23
C THR A 166 21.26 6.72 -0.84
N GLU A 167 22.29 6.35 -0.07
CA GLU A 167 22.12 6.00 1.33
C GLU A 167 21.77 7.19 2.22
N ASP A 168 22.16 8.40 1.80
CA ASP A 168 22.12 9.64 2.59
C ASP A 168 20.96 10.57 2.21
N TYR A 169 20.54 10.54 0.94
CA TYR A 169 19.50 11.43 0.44
C TYR A 169 18.70 10.84 -0.73
N ALA A 170 17.53 11.41 -0.97
CA ALA A 170 16.79 11.30 -2.23
C ALA A 170 16.70 12.68 -2.89
N MET A 171 17.13 12.77 -4.14
CA MET A 171 17.07 14.00 -4.93
C MET A 171 16.29 13.74 -6.20
N ALA A 172 15.33 14.62 -6.49
CA ALA A 172 14.63 14.66 -7.76
C ALA A 172 14.95 15.97 -8.46
N VAL A 173 15.29 15.89 -9.74
CA VAL A 173 15.45 17.05 -10.62
C VAL A 173 14.48 16.88 -11.78
N VAL A 174 13.61 17.86 -11.95
CA VAL A 174 12.47 17.80 -12.88
C VAL A 174 12.48 19.06 -13.73
N ARG A 175 12.22 18.90 -15.03
CA ARG A 175 12.04 19.99 -15.98
C ARG A 175 10.59 20.09 -16.41
N ALA A 176 10.00 21.27 -16.29
CA ALA A 176 8.70 21.59 -16.88
C ALA A 176 8.89 22.33 -18.20
N HIS A 177 8.11 21.97 -19.22
CA HIS A 177 8.11 22.61 -20.54
C HIS A 177 6.75 23.23 -20.86
N LEU A 178 6.77 24.46 -21.36
CA LEU A 178 5.59 25.14 -21.90
C LEU A 178 5.98 25.81 -23.23
N GLY A 179 5.62 25.18 -24.35
CA GLY A 179 6.08 25.60 -25.66
C GLY A 179 7.61 25.56 -25.77
N ASN A 180 8.24 26.73 -26.01
CA ASN A 180 9.70 26.87 -26.13
C ASN A 180 10.40 27.25 -24.81
N GLN A 181 9.65 27.42 -23.73
CA GLN A 181 10.18 27.76 -22.41
C GLN A 181 10.30 26.50 -21.55
N PHE A 182 11.27 26.51 -20.64
CA PHE A 182 11.41 25.47 -19.63
C PHE A 182 11.83 26.06 -18.28
N VAL A 183 11.51 25.34 -17.21
CA VAL A 183 12.00 25.60 -15.86
C VAL A 183 12.48 24.30 -15.25
N ASP A 184 13.65 24.33 -14.61
CA ASP A 184 14.18 23.23 -13.82
C ASP A 184 13.88 23.44 -12.34
N GLU A 185 13.56 22.36 -11.65
CA GLU A 185 13.36 22.34 -10.21
C GLU A 185 14.02 21.12 -9.58
N ALA A 186 14.54 21.30 -8.38
CA ALA A 186 15.14 20.24 -7.59
C ALA A 186 14.52 20.15 -6.18
N VAL A 187 14.25 18.93 -5.74
CA VAL A 187 13.87 18.66 -4.35
C VAL A 187 14.84 17.63 -3.78
N VAL A 188 15.40 17.95 -2.62
CA VAL A 188 16.33 17.07 -1.89
C VAL A 188 15.76 16.75 -0.51
N HIS A 189 15.70 15.46 -0.20
CA HIS A 189 15.43 14.95 1.13
C HIS A 189 16.71 14.37 1.71
N TYR A 190 17.37 15.10 2.60
CA TYR A 190 18.44 14.55 3.44
C TYR A 190 17.83 13.65 4.50
N PHE A 191 18.27 12.40 4.56
CA PHE A 191 17.63 11.42 5.43
C PHE A 191 17.94 11.62 6.92
N SER A 192 19.11 12.17 7.26
CA SER A 192 19.44 12.60 8.62
C SER A 192 18.43 13.63 9.14
N VAL A 193 18.24 14.72 8.38
CA VAL A 193 17.28 15.79 8.71
C VAL A 193 15.85 15.26 8.74
N SER A 194 15.47 14.46 7.74
CA SER A 194 14.13 13.88 7.68
C SER A 194 13.82 12.96 8.87
N LYS A 195 14.82 12.23 9.36
CA LYS A 195 14.70 11.39 10.55
C LYS A 195 14.44 12.21 11.81
N GLU A 196 15.09 13.37 11.94
CA GLU A 196 14.88 14.31 13.05
C GLU A 196 13.49 14.94 13.00
N ILE A 197 13.06 15.42 11.82
CA ILE A 197 11.69 15.94 11.62
C ILE A 197 10.65 14.88 12.01
N ILE A 198 10.83 13.64 11.55
CA ILE A 198 9.96 12.52 11.91
C ILE A 198 9.98 12.26 13.42
N ALA A 199 11.14 12.42 14.08
CA ALA A 199 11.26 12.27 15.53
C ALA A 199 10.41 13.32 16.26
N PHE A 200 10.57 14.60 15.93
CA PHE A 200 9.78 15.68 16.52
C PHE A 200 8.29 15.47 16.32
N GLU A 201 7.84 15.17 15.10
CA GLU A 201 6.41 14.93 14.85
C GLU A 201 5.84 13.76 15.64
N VAL A 202 6.62 12.68 15.84
CA VAL A 202 6.17 11.53 16.64
C VAL A 202 6.09 11.90 18.11
N ILE A 203 7.09 12.61 18.63
CA ILE A 203 7.14 13.09 20.02
C ILE A 203 5.93 13.99 20.30
N GLU A 204 5.68 15.00 19.46
CA GLU A 204 4.54 15.90 19.61
C GLU A 204 3.20 15.15 19.59
N LYS A 205 3.03 14.19 18.67
CA LYS A 205 1.82 13.38 18.59
C LYS A 205 1.63 12.49 19.81
N MET A 206 2.71 12.03 20.43
CA MET A 206 2.66 11.25 21.68
C MET A 206 2.28 12.15 22.86
N LEU A 207 2.91 13.32 22.99
CA LEU A 207 2.58 14.31 24.02
C LEU A 207 1.11 14.76 23.93
N LYS A 208 0.61 15.04 22.73
CA LYS A 208 -0.81 15.39 22.49
C LYS A 208 -1.78 14.27 22.91
N LYS A 209 -1.33 13.03 23.00
CA LYS A 209 -2.11 11.87 23.46
C LYS A 209 -1.92 11.55 24.94
N GLY A 210 -1.12 12.33 25.66
CA GLY A 210 -0.78 12.05 27.06
C GLY A 210 0.16 10.85 27.24
N GLU A 211 0.83 10.40 26.17
CA GLU A 211 1.87 9.38 26.27
C GLU A 211 3.20 10.04 26.67
N ASN A 212 4.13 9.29 27.29
CA ASN A 212 5.46 9.79 27.63
C ASN A 212 6.52 9.34 26.60
N PRO A 213 6.90 10.18 25.62
CA PRO A 213 7.90 9.84 24.61
C PRO A 213 9.36 10.01 25.08
N ILE A 214 9.59 10.72 26.19
CA ILE A 214 10.93 11.10 26.66
C ILE A 214 11.16 10.49 28.05
N GLU A 215 12.23 9.70 28.20
CA GLU A 215 12.61 9.06 29.47
C GLU A 215 13.55 9.93 30.30
N GLY A 216 14.23 10.88 29.68
CA GLY A 216 15.16 11.80 30.31
C GLY A 216 15.88 12.68 29.29
N TYR A 217 16.94 13.34 29.72
CA TYR A 217 17.83 14.10 28.86
C TYR A 217 19.26 13.63 29.09
N ASP A 218 20.07 13.60 28.03
CA ASP A 218 21.50 13.32 28.14
C ASP A 218 22.28 14.53 28.67
N GLU A 219 23.60 14.38 28.81
CA GLU A 219 24.50 15.42 29.33
C GLU A 219 24.53 16.68 28.46
N ASP A 220 24.17 16.57 27.18
CA ASP A 220 24.07 17.67 26.23
C ASP A 220 22.66 18.31 26.21
N GLY A 221 21.74 17.84 27.06
CA GLY A 221 20.35 18.30 27.09
C GLY A 221 19.49 17.76 25.93
N LYS A 222 19.91 16.70 25.23
CA LYS A 222 19.11 16.07 24.17
C LYS A 222 18.14 15.05 24.77
N PRO A 223 16.91 14.96 24.24
CA PRO A 223 15.90 14.04 24.78
C PRO A 223 16.27 12.58 24.55
N ILE A 224 16.32 11.81 25.63
CA ILE A 224 16.44 10.35 25.60
C ILE A 224 15.05 9.78 25.32
N LEU A 225 14.89 9.21 24.12
CA LEU A 225 13.60 8.71 23.66
C LEU A 225 13.26 7.35 24.28
N SER A 226 11.98 7.18 24.63
CA SER A 226 11.45 5.91 25.09
C SER A 226 11.51 4.83 24.02
N GLN A 227 11.52 3.56 24.42
CA GLN A 227 11.58 2.44 23.45
C GLN A 227 10.39 2.47 22.48
N VAL A 228 9.21 2.88 22.95
CA VAL A 228 8.01 3.03 22.13
C VAL A 228 8.16 4.16 21.12
N ALA A 229 8.72 5.30 21.54
CA ALA A 229 8.99 6.43 20.64
C ALA A 229 10.02 6.03 19.56
N LYS A 230 11.13 5.40 19.96
CA LYS A 230 12.17 4.87 19.04
C LYS A 230 11.57 3.96 17.97
N TYR A 231 10.73 3.00 18.37
CA TYR A 231 10.06 2.09 17.42
C TYR A 231 9.15 2.82 16.44
N ARG A 232 8.32 3.76 16.92
CA ARG A 232 7.39 4.53 16.07
C ARG A 232 8.15 5.39 15.06
N ILE A 233 9.22 6.04 15.49
CA ILE A 233 10.11 6.85 14.64
C ILE A 233 10.75 5.97 13.58
N TYR A 234 11.37 4.85 13.97
CA TYR A 234 12.03 3.93 13.04
C TYR A 234 11.06 3.37 11.98
N LYS A 235 9.87 2.93 12.41
CA LYS A 235 8.82 2.42 11.52
C LYS A 235 8.38 3.49 10.50
N ARG A 236 8.24 4.74 10.93
CA ARG A 236 7.85 5.84 10.05
C ARG A 236 8.98 6.24 9.11
N TYR A 237 10.21 6.25 9.60
CA TYR A 237 11.40 6.56 8.82
C TYR A 237 11.66 5.55 7.70
N ILE A 238 11.51 4.25 7.94
CA ILE A 238 11.62 3.22 6.87
C ILE A 238 10.59 3.49 5.76
N ARG A 239 9.34 3.76 6.15
CA ARG A 239 8.28 4.07 5.18
C ARG A 239 8.61 5.32 4.37
N PHE A 240 9.13 6.36 5.03
CA PHE A 240 9.60 7.55 4.35
C PHE A 240 10.72 7.23 3.35
N LYS A 241 11.79 6.54 3.77
CA LYS A 241 12.93 6.20 2.91
C LYS A 241 12.52 5.35 1.70
N ASN A 242 11.55 4.45 1.86
CA ASN A 242 11.01 3.64 0.75
C ASN A 242 10.25 4.46 -0.31
N PHE A 243 9.71 5.62 0.07
CA PHE A 243 8.95 6.48 -0.84
C PHE A 243 9.63 7.82 -1.14
N ALA A 244 10.83 8.05 -0.62
CA ALA A 244 11.48 9.36 -0.62
C ALA A 244 11.69 9.91 -2.04
N LEU A 245 12.25 9.11 -2.95
CA LEU A 245 12.44 9.55 -4.34
C LEU A 245 11.12 9.86 -5.05
N ARG A 246 10.09 9.03 -4.86
CA ARG A 246 8.76 9.26 -5.44
C ARG A 246 8.15 10.57 -4.92
N THR A 247 8.23 10.79 -3.62
CA THR A 247 7.74 12.03 -2.99
C THR A 247 8.51 13.24 -3.52
N ALA A 248 9.83 13.15 -3.61
CA ALA A 248 10.67 14.23 -4.16
C ALA A 248 10.28 14.56 -5.61
N ILE A 249 10.06 13.56 -6.46
CA ILE A 249 9.60 13.76 -7.86
C ILE A 249 8.25 14.47 -7.87
N SER A 250 7.28 14.03 -7.07
CA SER A 250 5.96 14.66 -7.02
C SER A 250 6.03 16.11 -6.52
N MET A 251 6.89 16.40 -5.54
CA MET A 251 7.08 17.77 -5.04
C MET A 251 7.80 18.66 -6.06
N ALA A 252 8.85 18.16 -6.70
CA ALA A 252 9.60 18.88 -7.73
C ALA A 252 8.71 19.18 -8.94
N ALA A 253 7.94 18.19 -9.41
CA ALA A 253 6.99 18.39 -10.51
C ALA A 253 5.92 19.43 -10.17
N ARG A 254 5.36 19.39 -8.94
CA ARG A 254 4.39 20.38 -8.48
C ARG A 254 4.98 21.79 -8.54
N ARG A 255 6.15 21.99 -7.94
CA ARG A 255 6.85 23.29 -7.93
C ARG A 255 7.20 23.75 -9.33
N ALA A 256 7.76 22.89 -10.18
CA ALA A 256 8.08 23.23 -11.57
C ALA A 256 6.86 23.69 -12.39
N ILE A 257 5.69 23.05 -12.21
CA ILE A 257 4.44 23.48 -12.84
C ILE A 257 4.03 24.87 -12.32
N LEU A 258 4.08 25.10 -11.01
CA LEU A 258 3.74 26.41 -10.44
C LEU A 258 4.72 27.50 -10.93
N LYS A 259 6.03 27.21 -11.00
CA LYS A 259 7.06 28.10 -11.58
C LYS A 259 6.74 28.54 -12.98
N ILE A 260 6.57 27.57 -13.89
CA ILE A 260 6.39 27.89 -15.30
C ILE A 260 5.05 28.57 -15.58
N MET A 261 4.08 28.41 -14.68
CA MET A 261 2.80 29.13 -14.72
C MET A 261 2.82 30.49 -14.00
N ASN A 262 3.93 30.87 -13.36
CA ASN A 262 4.06 32.03 -12.48
C ASN A 262 2.98 32.04 -11.36
N ARG A 263 2.78 30.89 -10.72
CA ARG A 263 1.82 30.66 -9.64
C ARG A 263 2.49 30.11 -8.38
N GLU A 264 3.79 30.29 -8.25
CA GLU A 264 4.44 29.94 -6.99
C GLU A 264 4.00 30.86 -5.87
N TRP A 265 3.84 30.28 -4.69
CA TRP A 265 3.88 31.08 -3.48
C TRP A 265 5.27 31.67 -3.32
N ARG A 266 5.29 32.97 -3.08
CA ARG A 266 6.47 33.79 -2.89
C ARG A 266 6.25 34.58 -1.61
N GLU A 267 7.29 34.71 -0.81
CA GLU A 267 7.23 35.56 0.37
C GLU A 267 7.25 37.04 -0.05
N GLU A 268 6.60 37.90 0.73
CA GLU A 268 6.47 39.34 0.43
C GLU A 268 7.86 39.99 0.24
N GLU A 269 8.84 39.57 1.04
CA GLU A 269 10.23 40.02 0.96
C GLU A 269 10.93 39.64 -0.37
N GLU A 270 10.61 38.48 -0.93
CA GLU A 270 11.14 37.99 -2.22
C GLU A 270 10.56 38.82 -3.38
N ILE A 271 9.27 39.15 -3.31
CA ILE A 271 8.58 40.01 -4.29
C ILE A 271 9.19 41.42 -4.24
N GLU A 272 9.35 42.00 -3.05
CA GLU A 272 9.94 43.34 -2.89
C GLU A 272 11.40 43.42 -3.37
N ALA A 273 12.17 42.35 -3.25
CA ALA A 273 13.54 42.29 -3.74
C ALA A 273 13.58 42.31 -5.28
N GLU A 274 12.76 41.49 -5.95
CA GLU A 274 12.67 41.48 -7.41
C GLU A 274 12.15 42.82 -7.98
N GLU A 275 11.14 43.44 -7.34
CA GLU A 275 10.62 44.75 -7.75
C GLU A 275 11.66 45.88 -7.59
N ARG A 276 12.56 45.76 -6.61
CA ARG A 276 13.69 46.68 -6.46
C ARG A 276 14.71 46.49 -7.57
N GLU A 277 15.09 45.24 -7.89
CA GLU A 277 16.01 44.95 -8.99
C GLU A 277 15.44 45.42 -10.34
N ALA A 278 14.15 45.16 -10.61
CA ALA A 278 13.49 45.59 -11.83
C ALA A 278 13.50 47.12 -12.00
N ARG A 279 13.23 47.86 -10.90
CA ARG A 279 13.32 49.33 -10.88
C ARG A 279 14.73 49.83 -11.17
N ILE A 280 15.74 49.23 -10.55
CA ILE A 280 17.15 49.60 -10.78
C ILE A 280 17.52 49.41 -12.26
N ILE A 281 17.13 48.29 -12.87
CA ILE A 281 17.39 48.01 -14.29
C ILE A 281 16.62 48.97 -15.21
N GLU A 282 15.38 49.35 -14.89
CA GLU A 282 14.63 50.34 -15.67
C GLU A 282 15.22 51.74 -15.56
N GLU A 283 15.73 52.12 -14.37
CA GLU A 283 16.42 53.39 -14.15
C GLU A 283 17.76 53.42 -14.91
N GLU A 284 18.54 52.34 -14.91
CA GLU A 284 19.77 52.21 -15.70
C GLU A 284 19.54 52.24 -17.22
N LYS A 285 18.39 51.75 -17.70
CA LYS A 285 18.02 51.83 -19.13
C LYS A 285 17.52 53.21 -19.56
N ARG A 286 17.11 54.05 -18.61
CA ARG A 286 16.60 55.42 -18.84
C ARG A 286 17.67 56.51 -18.66
N GLY A 287 18.77 56.20 -17.98
CA GLY A 287 19.97 57.06 -17.89
C GLY A 287 20.90 56.89 -19.10
#